data_AF-A0A7X3UIS3-F1
#
_entry.id   AF-A0A7X3UIS3-F1
#
_cell.length_a   1.000
_cell.length_b   1.000
_cell.length_c   1.000
_cell.angle_alpha   90.00
_cell.angle_beta   90.00
_cell.angle_gamma   90.00
#
_symmetry.space_group_name_H-M   'P 1'
#
loop_
_entity.id
_entity.type
_entity.pdbx_description
1 polymer ?
#
loop_
_entity_poly.entity_id
_entity_poly.type
_entity_poly.pdbx_seq_one_letter_code
_entity_poly.pdbx_strand_id
1 'polypeptide(L)'
;MTNNNSGTCPIWEEPYSATASDRVDGTILINSDRAGGEYVIGESAWLNLGNLEDVQKMRLTTRLVDQRLQGTVTPKVTPELIEDAKNKPPLPVHERAERLLRYLAKKSGNIGDELDIGDDSDPLCQGSMAWSESTGSEEILFLAQYLQERGWINGDVGDNLGAVGWIQVSVEGYSHISDLSSERNSAQCFVAMWFGEEMNTPYEQGIKPAIEAAGYTSMRIDKKEHSNKIDDEIIAEIRRSRFLVADFTHGDNGARGGVYYEAGFAHGLNLPVIFSCREDMFDKLHFDTRQYNHIAWKNENLDEFRKNLTNRIEALIGESPNKGQTTT
;
A
#
# COMPACT_ATOMS: atom_id res chain seq x y z
N MET A 1 -20.23 14.64 -29.87
CA MET A 1 -20.96 15.78 -29.28
C MET A 1 -20.40 15.97 -27.89
N THR A 2 -19.64 17.05 -27.74
CA THR A 2 -18.95 17.49 -26.52
C THR A 2 -19.97 18.00 -25.51
N ASN A 3 -20.23 17.23 -24.46
CA ASN A 3 -20.84 17.77 -23.25
C ASN A 3 -19.75 17.92 -22.19
N ASN A 4 -19.31 19.17 -22.03
CA ASN A 4 -18.80 19.69 -20.77
C ASN A 4 -19.74 19.24 -19.64
N ASN A 5 -19.31 18.29 -18.81
CA ASN A 5 -19.90 18.13 -17.48
C ASN A 5 -18.84 18.56 -16.47
N SER A 6 -18.94 19.85 -16.14
CA SER A 6 -18.23 20.51 -15.07
C SER A 6 -18.38 19.77 -13.74
N GLY A 7 -17.25 19.35 -13.16
CA GLY A 7 -17.01 19.52 -11.73
C GLY A 7 -17.59 18.50 -10.74
N THR A 8 -18.06 17.32 -11.16
CA THR A 8 -18.54 16.29 -10.22
C THR A 8 -17.59 15.09 -10.16
N CYS A 9 -17.28 14.61 -8.96
CA CYS A 9 -16.49 13.39 -8.77
C CYS A 9 -17.26 12.17 -9.32
N PRO A 10 -16.71 11.39 -10.27
CA PRO A 10 -17.44 10.26 -10.85
C PRO A 10 -17.82 9.15 -9.87
N ILE A 11 -17.07 8.98 -8.78
CA ILE A 11 -17.34 7.95 -7.77
C ILE A 11 -18.48 8.39 -6.85
N TRP A 12 -18.46 9.64 -6.41
CA TRP A 12 -19.34 10.14 -5.35
C TRP A 12 -20.47 11.03 -5.86
N GLU A 13 -20.42 11.45 -7.12
CA GLU A 13 -21.40 12.33 -7.78
C GLU A 13 -21.56 13.70 -7.10
N GLU A 14 -20.63 14.06 -6.22
CA GLU A 14 -20.63 15.33 -5.51
C GLU A 14 -19.94 16.44 -6.32
N PRO A 15 -20.52 17.66 -6.35
CA PRO A 15 -19.96 18.81 -7.09
C PRO A 15 -18.80 19.52 -6.35
N TYR A 16 -18.58 19.19 -5.08
CA TYR A 16 -17.58 19.85 -4.25
C TYR A 16 -16.21 19.16 -4.41
N SER A 17 -15.14 19.95 -4.50
CA SER A 17 -13.72 19.54 -4.61
C SER A 17 -13.30 18.78 -5.88
N ALA A 18 -14.18 18.59 -6.87
CA ALA A 18 -13.83 17.86 -8.09
C ALA A 18 -13.31 18.74 -9.23
N THR A 19 -12.04 18.55 -9.62
CA THR A 19 -11.50 19.08 -10.88
C THR A 19 -11.25 17.93 -11.85
N ALA A 20 -11.80 18.05 -13.06
CA ALA A 20 -11.64 17.08 -14.13
C ALA A 20 -10.81 17.67 -15.27
N SER A 21 -9.81 16.93 -15.77
CA SER A 21 -9.07 17.29 -16.97
C SER A 21 -8.85 16.09 -17.87
N ASP A 22 -9.07 16.29 -19.17
CA ASP A 22 -8.86 15.25 -20.18
C ASP A 22 -7.36 15.01 -20.40
N ARG A 23 -6.97 13.75 -20.48
CA ARG A 23 -5.63 13.34 -20.87
C ARG A 23 -5.60 12.89 -22.33
N VAL A 24 -4.42 13.00 -22.93
CA VAL A 24 -4.17 12.69 -24.36
C VAL A 24 -4.44 11.21 -24.69
N ASP A 25 -4.44 10.33 -23.68
CA ASP A 25 -4.65 8.88 -23.81
C ASP A 25 -6.12 8.43 -23.66
N GLY A 26 -7.07 9.37 -23.61
CA GLY A 26 -8.49 9.05 -23.45
C GLY A 26 -8.90 8.72 -22.00
N THR A 27 -8.04 9.02 -21.03
CA THR A 27 -8.37 8.96 -19.60
C THR A 27 -8.70 10.34 -19.04
N ILE A 28 -9.42 10.37 -17.92
CA ILE A 28 -9.79 11.59 -17.22
C ILE A 28 -9.07 11.62 -15.87
N LEU A 29 -8.38 12.71 -15.57
CA LEU A 29 -7.80 12.98 -14.26
C LEU A 29 -8.86 13.68 -13.40
N ILE A 30 -9.13 13.13 -12.21
CA ILE A 30 -10.07 13.66 -11.22
C ILE A 30 -9.30 13.95 -9.94
N ASN A 31 -9.47 15.13 -9.34
CA ASN A 31 -9.10 15.39 -7.95
C ASN A 31 -10.36 15.36 -7.09
N SER A 32 -10.40 14.68 -5.94
CA SER A 32 -11.56 14.71 -5.02
C SER A 32 -11.12 14.29 -3.63
N ASP A 33 -11.41 15.11 -2.61
CA ASP A 33 -11.06 14.78 -1.22
C ASP A 33 -11.82 13.54 -0.74
N ARG A 34 -13.09 13.41 -1.12
CA ARG A 34 -13.92 12.22 -0.87
C ARG A 34 -13.41 10.95 -1.57
N ALA A 35 -12.55 11.07 -2.59
CA ALA A 35 -11.81 9.96 -3.20
C ALA A 35 -10.35 9.84 -2.68
N GLY A 36 -9.99 10.60 -1.64
CA GLY A 36 -8.67 10.64 -1.03
C GLY A 36 -7.60 11.41 -1.83
N GLY A 37 -8.00 12.21 -2.82
CA GLY A 37 -7.14 13.04 -3.67
C GLY A 37 -7.24 12.72 -5.17
N GLU A 38 -6.17 12.98 -5.93
CA GLU A 38 -6.11 12.77 -7.38
C GLU A 38 -6.14 11.29 -7.79
N TYR A 39 -6.90 10.95 -8.83
CA TYR A 39 -6.94 9.64 -9.47
C TYR A 39 -7.29 9.75 -10.96
N VAL A 40 -7.04 8.69 -11.73
CA VAL A 40 -7.34 8.62 -13.16
C VAL A 40 -8.38 7.54 -13.42
N ILE A 41 -9.32 7.81 -14.33
CA ILE A 41 -10.35 6.86 -14.76
C ILE A 41 -10.45 6.83 -16.29
N GLY A 42 -10.59 5.62 -16.84
CA GLY A 42 -10.86 5.43 -18.27
C GLY A 42 -12.36 5.23 -18.56
N GLU A 43 -12.75 5.38 -19.83
CA GLU A 43 -14.15 5.27 -20.28
C GLU A 43 -14.83 3.96 -19.85
N SER A 44 -14.13 2.82 -19.95
CA SER A 44 -14.69 1.52 -19.56
C SER A 44 -14.98 1.44 -18.06
N ALA A 45 -14.09 1.96 -17.21
CA ALA A 45 -14.29 1.99 -15.77
C ALA A 45 -15.40 2.97 -15.37
N TRP A 46 -15.49 4.12 -16.07
CA TRP A 46 -16.54 5.11 -15.86
C TRP A 46 -17.94 4.50 -16.02
N LEU A 47 -18.16 3.73 -17.09
CA LEU A 47 -19.44 3.06 -17.35
C LEU A 47 -19.83 2.04 -16.26
N ASN A 48 -18.85 1.53 -15.50
CA ASN A 48 -19.07 0.56 -14.43
C ASN A 48 -19.34 1.19 -13.06
N LEU A 49 -19.18 2.51 -12.90
CA LEU A 49 -19.41 3.20 -11.63
C LEU A 49 -20.90 3.39 -11.29
N GLY A 50 -21.77 3.54 -12.29
CA GLY A 50 -23.18 3.93 -12.10
C GLY A 50 -24.07 2.93 -11.34
N ASN A 51 -23.53 1.79 -10.91
CA ASN A 51 -24.24 0.74 -10.18
C ASN A 51 -23.68 0.48 -8.77
N LEU A 52 -22.78 1.34 -8.26
CA LEU A 52 -22.18 1.11 -6.95
C LEU A 52 -23.03 1.69 -5.82
N GLU A 53 -23.30 0.86 -4.80
CA GLU A 53 -23.82 1.32 -3.52
C GLU A 53 -22.77 2.14 -2.75
N ASP A 54 -23.19 2.99 -1.81
CA ASP A 54 -22.27 3.84 -1.04
C ASP A 54 -21.18 3.05 -0.33
N VAL A 55 -21.51 1.86 0.19
CA VAL A 55 -20.52 0.95 0.81
C VAL A 55 -19.46 0.50 -0.20
N GLN A 56 -19.85 0.27 -1.45
CA GLN A 56 -18.92 -0.11 -2.51
C GLN A 56 -18.09 1.08 -2.99
N LYS A 57 -18.67 2.29 -3.03
CA LYS A 57 -17.96 3.55 -3.30
C LYS A 57 -16.90 3.85 -2.22
N MET A 58 -17.23 3.60 -0.94
CA MET A 58 -16.27 3.68 0.17
C MET A 58 -15.11 2.73 -0.03
N ARG A 59 -15.39 1.43 -0.25
CA ARG A 59 -14.34 0.43 -0.48
C ARG A 59 -13.48 0.80 -1.69
N LEU A 60 -14.08 1.25 -2.78
CA LEU A 60 -13.33 1.71 -3.97
C LEU A 60 -12.38 2.85 -3.60
N THR A 61 -12.86 3.82 -2.82
CA THR A 61 -12.03 4.92 -2.30
C THR A 61 -10.89 4.39 -1.42
N THR A 62 -11.16 3.45 -0.52
CA THR A 62 -10.14 2.74 0.28
C THR A 62 -9.05 2.15 -0.61
N ARG A 63 -9.42 1.52 -1.75
CA ARG A 63 -8.44 0.97 -2.70
C ARG A 63 -7.59 2.04 -3.38
N LEU A 64 -8.16 3.21 -3.66
CA LEU A 64 -7.36 4.33 -4.18
C LEU A 64 -6.38 4.85 -3.12
N VAL A 65 -6.78 4.89 -1.85
CA VAL A 65 -5.87 5.20 -0.74
C VAL A 65 -4.78 4.13 -0.62
N ASP A 66 -5.11 2.83 -0.72
CA ASP A 66 -4.13 1.74 -0.71
C ASP A 66 -3.08 1.89 -1.82
N GLN A 67 -3.50 2.20 -3.06
CA GLN A 67 -2.57 2.44 -4.17
C GLN A 67 -1.59 3.58 -3.87
N ARG A 68 -2.05 4.68 -3.23
CA ARG A 68 -1.19 5.80 -2.81
C ARG A 68 -0.21 5.38 -1.73
N LEU A 69 -0.68 4.63 -0.74
CA LEU A 69 0.17 4.09 0.32
C LEU A 69 1.24 3.12 -0.23
N GLN A 70 0.96 2.46 -1.36
CA GLN A 70 1.90 1.62 -2.09
C GLN A 70 2.83 2.41 -3.05
N GLY A 71 2.80 3.74 -3.01
CA GLY A 71 3.70 4.60 -3.81
C GLY A 71 3.16 5.01 -5.18
N THR A 72 1.90 4.69 -5.50
CA THR A 72 1.27 5.15 -6.75
C THR A 72 0.91 6.63 -6.64
N VAL A 73 1.61 7.49 -7.37
CA VAL A 73 1.40 8.95 -7.35
C VAL A 73 -0.01 9.33 -7.80
N THR A 74 -0.52 8.69 -8.85
CA THR A 74 -1.87 8.92 -9.36
C THR A 74 -2.59 7.59 -9.55
N PRO A 75 -3.36 7.13 -8.53
CA PRO A 75 -4.13 5.89 -8.60
C PRO A 75 -5.02 5.81 -9.84
N LYS A 76 -5.25 4.60 -10.33
CA LYS A 76 -6.12 4.36 -11.48
C LYS A 76 -7.33 3.53 -11.09
N VAL A 77 -8.52 4.00 -11.47
CA VAL A 77 -9.76 3.24 -11.39
C VAL A 77 -9.89 2.37 -12.63
N THR A 78 -9.95 1.06 -12.44
CA THR A 78 -10.15 0.07 -13.50
C THR A 78 -11.39 -0.79 -13.21
N PRO A 79 -11.97 -1.47 -14.21
CA PRO A 79 -13.08 -2.40 -13.97
C PRO A 79 -12.75 -3.48 -12.93
N GLU A 80 -11.51 -3.96 -12.91
CA GLU A 80 -11.03 -4.95 -11.94
C GLU A 80 -11.02 -4.38 -10.52
N LEU A 81 -10.61 -3.12 -10.36
CA LEU A 81 -10.63 -2.44 -9.06
C LEU A 81 -12.06 -2.25 -8.54
N ILE A 82 -12.98 -1.91 -9.43
CA ILE A 82 -14.42 -1.78 -9.12
C ILE A 82 -14.97 -3.13 -8.66
N GLU A 83 -14.63 -4.22 -9.35
CA GLU A 83 -15.08 -5.55 -8.98
C GLU A 83 -14.47 -6.05 -7.66
N ASP A 84 -13.20 -5.76 -7.40
CA ASP A 84 -12.55 -6.02 -6.11
C ASP A 84 -13.25 -5.28 -4.96
N ALA A 85 -13.62 -4.01 -5.17
CA ALA A 85 -14.32 -3.20 -4.17
C ALA A 85 -15.72 -3.75 -3.80
N LYS A 86 -16.42 -4.40 -4.74
CA LYS A 86 -17.71 -5.06 -4.44
C LYS A 86 -17.54 -6.28 -3.53
N ASN A 87 -16.49 -7.05 -3.75
CA ASN A 87 -16.34 -8.39 -3.17
C ASN A 87 -15.55 -8.42 -1.86
N LYS A 88 -14.74 -7.39 -1.56
CA LYS A 88 -13.94 -7.35 -0.34
C LYS A 88 -14.76 -7.01 0.92
N PRO A 89 -14.38 -7.59 2.08
CA PRO A 89 -14.93 -7.17 3.36
C PRO A 89 -14.51 -5.73 3.69
N PRO A 90 -15.31 -5.00 4.49
CA PRO A 90 -14.92 -3.67 4.97
C PRO A 90 -13.71 -3.77 5.91
N LEU A 91 -13.04 -2.64 6.09
CA LEU A 91 -11.92 -2.53 7.02
C LEU A 91 -12.38 -2.81 8.46
N PRO A 92 -11.58 -3.53 9.26
CA PRO A 92 -11.80 -3.63 10.70
C PRO A 92 -11.80 -2.24 11.36
N VAL A 93 -12.62 -2.05 12.40
CA VAL A 93 -12.78 -0.74 13.07
C VAL A 93 -11.47 -0.14 13.58
N HIS A 94 -10.56 -0.96 14.09
CA HIS A 94 -9.24 -0.49 14.55
C HIS A 94 -8.39 0.06 13.39
N GLU A 95 -8.41 -0.62 12.23
CA GLU A 95 -7.69 -0.16 11.04
C GLU A 95 -8.31 1.15 10.50
N ARG A 96 -9.64 1.29 10.56
CA ARG A 96 -10.33 2.53 10.22
C ARG A 96 -9.86 3.71 11.08
N ALA A 97 -9.75 3.51 12.39
CA ALA A 97 -9.23 4.52 13.33
C ALA A 97 -7.75 4.87 13.05
N GLU A 98 -6.90 3.87 12.84
CA GLU A 98 -5.48 4.10 12.52
C GLU A 98 -5.30 4.85 11.20
N ARG A 99 -6.10 4.53 10.18
CA ARG A 99 -6.08 5.27 8.91
C ARG A 99 -6.54 6.72 9.06
N LEU A 100 -7.55 6.97 9.89
CA LEU A 100 -7.95 8.33 10.26
C LEU A 100 -6.79 9.09 10.91
N LEU A 101 -6.14 8.49 11.92
CA LEU A 101 -4.99 9.10 12.60
C LEU A 101 -3.85 9.46 11.63
N ARG A 102 -3.52 8.54 10.71
CA ARG A 102 -2.50 8.78 9.65
C ARG A 102 -2.90 9.93 8.72
N TYR A 103 -4.17 10.02 8.35
CA TYR A 103 -4.66 11.11 7.51
C TYR A 103 -4.55 12.46 8.21
N LEU A 104 -4.98 12.55 9.48
CA LEU A 104 -4.88 13.77 10.29
C LEU A 104 -3.42 14.21 10.44
N ALA A 105 -2.52 13.28 10.76
CA ALA A 105 -1.09 13.57 10.86
C ALA A 105 -0.50 14.05 9.53
N LYS A 106 -0.97 13.52 8.39
CA LYS A 106 -0.54 13.97 7.05
C LYS A 106 -1.04 15.38 6.73
N LYS A 107 -2.19 15.78 7.26
CA LYS A 107 -2.79 17.10 7.03
C LYS A 107 -2.27 18.17 8.00
N SER A 108 -1.75 17.76 9.16
CA SER A 108 -1.00 18.62 10.07
C SER A 108 0.29 19.09 9.39
N GLY A 109 0.45 20.41 9.19
CA GLY A 109 1.61 20.99 8.51
C GLY A 109 2.85 21.04 9.40
N ASN A 110 2.63 21.26 10.69
CA ASN A 110 3.63 21.22 11.75
C ASN A 110 3.08 20.44 12.96
N ILE A 111 4.01 19.91 13.77
CA ILE A 111 3.64 19.31 15.04
C ILE A 111 2.93 20.36 15.90
N GLY A 112 1.71 20.03 16.32
CA GLY A 112 0.89 20.88 17.15
C GLY A 112 -0.15 21.72 16.41
N ASP A 113 -0.22 21.63 15.08
CA ASP A 113 -1.30 22.28 14.33
C ASP A 113 -2.67 21.72 14.74
N GLU A 114 -3.61 22.64 14.94
CA GLU A 114 -5.03 22.34 15.14
C GLU A 114 -5.72 22.24 13.77
N LEU A 115 -6.49 21.19 13.58
CA LEU A 115 -7.25 20.88 12.38
C LEU A 115 -8.74 20.99 12.70
N ASP A 116 -9.47 21.86 12.02
CA ASP A 116 -10.91 22.01 12.18
C ASP A 116 -11.64 21.07 11.21
N ILE A 117 -12.35 20.06 11.75
CA ILE A 117 -13.10 19.11 10.92
C ILE A 117 -14.55 19.58 10.83
N GLY A 118 -14.93 20.12 9.67
CA GLY A 118 -16.29 20.59 9.44
C GLY A 118 -17.31 19.47 9.21
N ASP A 119 -18.44 19.84 8.60
CA ASP A 119 -19.48 18.90 8.20
C ASP A 119 -19.05 18.03 6.99
N ASP A 120 -19.96 17.18 6.49
CA ASP A 120 -19.69 16.25 5.38
C ASP A 120 -19.24 16.95 4.07
N SER A 121 -19.46 18.27 3.95
CA SER A 121 -19.02 19.07 2.79
C SER A 121 -17.60 19.63 2.95
N ASP A 122 -17.05 19.62 4.16
CA ASP A 122 -15.71 20.10 4.45
C ASP A 122 -14.64 19.16 3.83
N PRO A 123 -13.64 19.70 3.09
CA PRO A 123 -12.59 18.90 2.46
C PRO A 123 -11.80 18.00 3.42
N LEU A 124 -11.54 18.45 4.66
CA LEU A 124 -10.83 17.65 5.64
C LEU A 124 -11.73 16.52 6.16
N CYS A 125 -13.02 16.77 6.37
CA CYS A 125 -13.99 15.72 6.70
C CYS A 125 -14.12 14.69 5.55
N GLN A 126 -14.24 15.16 4.30
CA GLN A 126 -14.32 14.29 3.12
C GLN A 126 -13.11 13.36 2.98
N GLY A 127 -11.90 13.90 3.15
CA GLY A 127 -10.70 13.08 3.10
C GLY A 127 -10.51 12.20 4.33
N SER A 128 -10.98 12.62 5.51
CA SER A 128 -11.01 11.78 6.71
C SER A 128 -11.83 10.53 6.42
N MET A 129 -13.03 10.71 5.87
CA MET A 129 -13.90 9.60 5.52
C MET A 129 -13.36 8.72 4.39
N ALA A 130 -12.65 9.30 3.41
CA ALA A 130 -11.98 8.53 2.37
C ALA A 130 -10.90 7.59 2.93
N TRP A 131 -10.15 8.04 3.94
CA TRP A 131 -9.09 7.25 4.55
C TRP A 131 -9.62 6.22 5.56
N SER A 132 -10.66 6.54 6.31
CA SER A 132 -11.24 5.67 7.34
C SER A 132 -12.33 4.72 6.85
N GLU A 133 -12.63 4.71 5.56
CA GLU A 133 -13.76 3.97 4.98
C GLU A 133 -15.08 4.34 5.68
N SER A 134 -15.37 5.64 5.83
CA SER A 134 -16.53 6.13 6.58
C SER A 134 -17.63 6.72 5.70
N THR A 135 -18.88 6.51 6.11
CA THR A 135 -20.07 6.96 5.39
C THR A 135 -20.31 8.46 5.58
N GLY A 136 -20.07 8.98 6.79
CA GLY A 136 -20.37 10.36 7.18
C GLY A 136 -19.55 10.81 8.38
N SER A 137 -19.69 12.09 8.74
CA SER A 137 -19.08 12.72 9.93
C SER A 137 -19.43 12.04 11.25
N GLU A 138 -20.60 11.38 11.36
CA GLU A 138 -20.98 10.61 12.55
C GLU A 138 -19.98 9.48 12.86
N GLU A 139 -19.51 8.76 11.84
CA GLU A 139 -18.50 7.72 12.02
C GLU A 139 -17.12 8.32 12.29
N ILE A 140 -16.80 9.47 11.70
CA ILE A 140 -15.55 10.20 12.01
C ILE A 140 -15.54 10.61 13.47
N LEU A 141 -16.65 11.11 13.99
CA LEU A 141 -16.80 11.44 15.40
C LEU A 141 -16.52 10.22 16.29
N PHE A 142 -17.13 9.07 15.98
CA PHE A 142 -16.93 7.84 16.76
C PHE A 142 -15.46 7.37 16.74
N LEU A 143 -14.81 7.42 15.58
CA LEU A 143 -13.40 7.07 15.46
C LEU A 143 -12.51 8.08 16.19
N ALA A 144 -12.79 9.37 16.08
CA ALA A 144 -12.05 10.43 16.76
C ALA A 144 -12.16 10.30 18.29
N GLN A 145 -13.34 9.96 18.82
CA GLN A 145 -13.52 9.70 20.26
C GLN A 145 -12.61 8.57 20.73
N TYR A 146 -12.57 7.47 19.98
CA TYR A 146 -11.65 6.36 20.27
C TYR A 146 -10.18 6.80 20.22
N LEU A 147 -9.77 7.58 19.22
CA LEU A 147 -8.40 8.10 19.13
C LEU A 147 -8.05 9.02 20.31
N GLN A 148 -9.01 9.82 20.78
CA GLN A 148 -8.84 10.70 21.94
C GLN A 148 -8.74 9.90 23.24
N GLU A 149 -9.57 8.88 23.44
CA GLU A 149 -9.49 7.94 24.58
C GLU A 149 -8.14 7.23 24.64
N ARG A 150 -7.54 6.94 23.48
CA ARG A 150 -6.18 6.38 23.38
C ARG A 150 -5.07 7.39 23.66
N GLY A 151 -5.39 8.68 23.76
CA GLY A 151 -4.44 9.77 23.91
C GLY A 151 -3.64 10.08 22.64
N TRP A 152 -4.10 9.62 21.47
CA TRP A 152 -3.41 9.83 20.18
C TRP A 152 -3.79 11.14 19.50
N ILE A 153 -4.91 11.73 19.91
CA ILE A 153 -5.32 13.07 19.52
C ILE A 153 -5.81 13.84 20.75
N ASN A 154 -5.76 15.17 20.65
CA ASN A 154 -6.41 16.11 21.55
C ASN A 154 -7.44 16.91 20.74
N GLY A 155 -8.48 17.45 21.38
CA GLY A 155 -9.45 18.28 20.68
C GLY A 155 -10.84 18.27 21.32
N ASP A 156 -11.72 19.08 20.75
CA ASP A 156 -13.13 19.15 21.11
C ASP A 156 -13.91 18.13 20.27
N VAL A 157 -13.78 16.85 20.64
CA VAL A 157 -14.44 15.73 19.96
C VAL A 157 -15.74 15.39 20.69
N GLY A 158 -16.87 15.71 20.08
CA GLY A 158 -18.18 15.36 20.66
C GLY A 158 -18.68 16.32 21.74
N ASP A 159 -18.27 17.59 21.66
CA ASP A 159 -18.93 18.66 22.40
C ASP A 159 -20.45 18.70 22.10
N ASN A 160 -21.22 19.44 22.91
CA ASN A 160 -22.69 19.48 23.02
C ASN A 160 -23.52 19.59 21.71
N LEU A 161 -22.89 19.67 20.54
CA LEU A 161 -23.47 19.76 19.20
C LEU A 161 -23.33 18.47 18.36
N GLY A 162 -22.65 17.43 18.85
CA GLY A 162 -22.51 16.15 18.12
C GLY A 162 -21.64 16.26 16.86
N ALA A 163 -20.69 17.19 16.85
CA ALA A 163 -19.74 17.42 15.77
C ALA A 163 -18.30 17.20 16.26
N VAL A 164 -17.40 16.98 15.31
CA VAL A 164 -15.97 17.08 15.56
C VAL A 164 -15.61 18.56 15.45
N GLY A 165 -14.99 19.14 16.48
CA GLY A 165 -14.46 20.50 16.41
C GLY A 165 -13.04 20.50 15.89
N TRP A 166 -12.16 21.23 16.58
CA TRP A 166 -10.73 21.17 16.33
C TRP A 166 -10.13 19.88 16.90
N ILE A 167 -9.17 19.31 16.17
CA ILE A 167 -8.35 18.17 16.55
C ILE A 167 -6.88 18.49 16.34
N GLN A 168 -6.04 18.03 17.26
CA GLN A 168 -4.59 18.08 17.18
C GLN A 168 -4.03 16.67 17.39
N VAL A 169 -3.13 16.22 16.51
CA VAL A 169 -2.42 14.94 16.72
C VAL A 169 -1.40 15.10 17.86
N SER A 170 -1.47 14.22 18.86
CA SER A 170 -0.58 14.26 20.02
C SER A 170 0.81 13.67 19.70
N VAL A 171 1.78 13.88 20.58
CA VAL A 171 3.10 13.25 20.47
C VAL A 171 2.98 11.73 20.51
N GLU A 172 2.11 11.20 21.36
CA GLU A 172 1.77 9.78 21.44
C GLU A 172 1.13 9.27 20.16
N GLY A 173 0.28 10.08 19.50
CA GLY A 173 -0.29 9.76 18.19
C GLY A 173 0.79 9.65 17.11
N TYR A 174 1.72 10.60 17.06
CA TYR A 174 2.88 10.52 16.17
C TYR A 174 3.79 9.33 16.49
N SER A 175 4.03 9.04 17.77
CA SER A 175 4.79 7.86 18.21
C SER A 175 4.11 6.57 17.74
N HIS A 176 2.79 6.47 17.90
CA HIS A 176 2.02 5.30 17.47
C HIS A 176 2.07 5.11 15.94
N ILE A 177 1.94 6.18 15.14
CA ILE A 177 2.11 6.11 13.69
C ILE A 177 3.52 5.64 13.33
N SER A 178 4.52 6.20 14.02
CA SER A 178 5.91 5.79 13.89
C SER A 178 6.05 4.31 14.24
N ASP A 179 5.40 3.82 15.29
CA ASP A 179 5.47 2.43 15.72
C ASP A 179 4.81 1.45 14.76
N LEU A 180 3.66 1.81 14.18
CA LEU A 180 3.06 1.06 13.08
C LEU A 180 3.96 1.04 11.84
N SER A 181 4.85 2.02 11.68
CA SER A 181 5.91 2.01 10.67
C SER A 181 7.21 1.35 11.15
N SER A 182 7.43 1.25 12.48
CA SER A 182 8.64 0.73 13.13
C SER A 182 8.55 -0.77 13.41
N GLU A 183 7.35 -1.35 13.43
CA GLU A 183 7.15 -2.77 13.14
C GLU A 183 7.70 -3.14 11.73
N ARG A 184 8.01 -2.13 10.89
CA ARG A 184 8.75 -2.23 9.62
C ARG A 184 10.13 -1.54 9.63
N ASN A 185 10.69 -1.17 10.80
CA ASN A 185 12.08 -0.66 10.94
C ASN A 185 13.14 -1.75 10.85
N SER A 186 12.72 -2.98 10.55
CA SER A 186 13.64 -4.02 10.17
C SER A 186 14.45 -3.61 8.94
N ALA A 187 15.77 -3.77 9.02
CA ALA A 187 16.60 -3.74 7.82
C ALA A 187 16.41 -5.03 7.00
N GLN A 188 15.61 -6.00 7.46
CA GLN A 188 15.45 -7.29 6.81
C GLN A 188 14.54 -7.24 5.58
N CYS A 189 15.00 -7.88 4.51
CA CYS A 189 14.21 -8.30 3.37
C CYS A 189 14.07 -9.82 3.40
N PHE A 190 12.84 -10.34 3.44
CA PHE A 190 12.63 -11.77 3.25
C PHE A 190 12.85 -12.13 1.77
N VAL A 191 13.55 -13.22 1.49
CA VAL A 191 13.75 -13.71 0.12
C VAL A 191 13.01 -15.04 -0.05
N ALA A 192 11.87 -14.97 -0.74
CA ALA A 192 11.08 -16.12 -1.13
C ALA A 192 11.58 -16.62 -2.50
N MET A 193 12.29 -17.75 -2.53
CA MET A 193 12.81 -18.31 -3.77
C MET A 193 13.01 -19.82 -3.66
N TRP A 194 13.13 -20.48 -4.80
CA TRP A 194 13.48 -21.89 -4.81
C TRP A 194 14.95 -22.14 -4.42
N PHE A 195 15.21 -23.17 -3.61
CA PHE A 195 16.54 -23.54 -3.10
C PHE A 195 17.29 -24.57 -3.98
N GLY A 196 16.93 -24.72 -5.25
CA GLY A 196 17.69 -25.57 -6.18
C GLY A 196 19.12 -25.04 -6.38
N GLU A 197 20.07 -25.93 -6.67
CA GLU A 197 21.48 -25.52 -6.87
C GLU A 197 21.63 -24.45 -7.96
N GLU A 198 20.81 -24.53 -9.02
CA GLU A 198 20.76 -23.53 -10.10
C GLU A 198 20.39 -22.12 -9.65
N MET A 199 19.77 -22.00 -8.47
CA MET A 199 19.35 -20.72 -7.90
C MET A 199 20.40 -20.10 -6.97
N ASN A 200 21.51 -20.82 -6.69
CA ASN A 200 22.58 -20.29 -5.84
C ASN A 200 23.28 -19.08 -6.50
N THR A 201 23.65 -19.20 -7.77
CA THR A 201 24.29 -18.11 -8.52
C THR A 201 23.43 -16.84 -8.61
N PRO A 202 22.15 -16.89 -9.05
CA PRO A 202 21.31 -15.68 -9.09
C PRO A 202 21.04 -15.10 -7.70
N TYR A 203 21.03 -15.91 -6.64
CA TYR A 203 20.94 -15.39 -5.27
C TYR A 203 22.21 -14.63 -4.85
N GLU A 204 23.38 -15.27 -4.92
CA GLU A 204 24.64 -14.71 -4.41
C GLU A 204 25.16 -13.53 -5.24
N GLN A 205 24.88 -13.51 -6.55
CA GLN A 205 25.39 -12.48 -7.46
C GLN A 205 24.33 -11.45 -7.86
N GLY A 206 23.04 -11.77 -7.70
CA GLY A 206 21.92 -10.91 -8.07
C GLY A 206 21.13 -10.41 -6.86
N ILE A 207 20.32 -11.29 -6.26
CA ILE A 207 19.31 -10.92 -5.26
C ILE A 207 19.93 -10.33 -3.99
N LYS A 208 20.81 -11.09 -3.33
CA LYS A 208 21.46 -10.68 -2.09
C LYS A 208 22.23 -9.35 -2.23
N PRO A 209 23.16 -9.21 -3.19
CA PRO A 209 23.91 -7.96 -3.32
C PRO A 209 23.02 -6.78 -3.75
N ALA A 210 21.90 -7.01 -4.43
CA ALA A 210 20.96 -5.94 -4.74
C ALA A 210 20.28 -5.37 -3.49
N ILE A 211 19.86 -6.26 -2.59
CA ILE A 211 19.26 -5.92 -1.29
C ILE A 211 20.28 -5.18 -0.41
N GLU A 212 21.51 -5.70 -0.32
CA GLU A 212 22.60 -5.11 0.46
C GLU A 212 23.03 -3.73 -0.09
N ALA A 213 23.05 -3.55 -1.42
CA ALA A 213 23.34 -2.26 -2.03
C ALA A 213 22.29 -1.19 -1.70
N ALA A 214 21.03 -1.58 -1.51
CA ALA A 214 19.96 -0.69 -1.03
C ALA A 214 20.01 -0.45 0.51
N GLY A 215 20.97 -1.06 1.21
CA GLY A 215 21.21 -0.91 2.65
C GLY A 215 20.41 -1.87 3.54
N TYR A 216 19.81 -2.90 2.97
CA TYR A 216 19.00 -3.90 3.68
C TYR A 216 19.77 -5.23 3.85
N THR A 217 19.29 -6.09 4.73
CA THR A 217 19.83 -7.43 4.99
C THR A 217 18.93 -8.48 4.36
N SER A 218 19.46 -9.34 3.49
CA SER A 218 18.69 -10.45 2.92
C SER A 218 18.52 -11.60 3.92
N MET A 219 17.29 -12.07 4.12
CA MET A 219 16.96 -13.26 4.92
C MET A 219 16.33 -14.33 4.03
N ARG A 220 17.12 -15.36 3.69
CA ARG A 220 16.68 -16.58 3.01
C ARG A 220 16.66 -17.77 3.96
N ILE A 221 15.48 -18.37 4.19
CA ILE A 221 15.22 -19.25 5.35
C ILE A 221 16.12 -20.50 5.44
N ASP A 222 16.52 -21.08 4.30
CA ASP A 222 17.42 -22.24 4.23
C ASP A 222 18.83 -21.97 4.78
N LYS A 223 19.19 -20.71 5.01
CA LYS A 223 20.46 -20.29 5.60
C LYS A 223 20.40 -20.07 7.12
N LYS A 224 19.25 -20.25 7.75
CA LYS A 224 19.07 -20.08 9.20
C LYS A 224 18.96 -21.44 9.88
N GLU A 225 19.81 -21.69 10.88
CA GLU A 225 19.64 -22.87 11.74
C GLU A 225 18.42 -22.69 12.66
N HIS A 226 17.52 -23.67 12.69
CA HIS A 226 16.38 -23.68 13.60
C HIS A 226 16.00 -25.10 14.04
N SER A 227 15.44 -25.23 15.25
CA SER A 227 14.87 -26.49 15.77
C SER A 227 13.35 -26.59 15.62
N ASN A 228 12.71 -25.49 15.19
CA ASN A 228 11.26 -25.36 15.05
C ASN A 228 10.76 -25.89 13.68
N LYS A 229 9.44 -25.95 13.49
CA LYS A 229 8.86 -26.20 12.17
C LYS A 229 9.24 -25.06 11.23
N ILE A 230 9.84 -25.37 10.08
CA ILE A 230 10.34 -24.37 9.12
C ILE A 230 9.25 -23.38 8.70
N ASP A 231 8.01 -23.85 8.54
CA ASP A 231 6.87 -23.01 8.18
C ASP A 231 6.60 -21.89 9.20
N ASP A 232 6.72 -22.18 10.50
CA ASP A 232 6.48 -21.19 11.56
C ASP A 232 7.58 -20.12 11.55
N GLU A 233 8.83 -20.53 11.28
CA GLU A 233 9.95 -19.61 11.11
C GLU A 233 9.80 -18.75 9.85
N ILE A 234 9.32 -19.31 8.73
CA ILE A 234 9.01 -18.55 7.51
C ILE A 234 8.00 -17.44 7.83
N ILE A 235 6.89 -17.78 8.48
CA ILE A 235 5.86 -16.81 8.86
C ILE A 235 6.42 -15.74 9.80
N ALA A 236 7.22 -16.14 10.78
CA ALA A 236 7.84 -15.21 11.72
C ALA A 236 8.83 -14.25 11.01
N GLU A 237 9.67 -14.77 10.11
CA GLU A 237 10.64 -13.96 9.38
C GLU A 237 9.99 -13.05 8.33
N ILE A 238 8.90 -13.48 7.69
CA ILE A 238 8.11 -12.58 6.83
C ILE A 238 7.54 -11.43 7.64
N ARG A 239 6.93 -11.70 8.80
CA ARG A 239 6.39 -10.65 9.70
C ARG A 239 7.45 -9.66 10.17
N ARG A 240 8.69 -10.13 10.39
CA ARG A 240 9.83 -9.29 10.78
C ARG A 240 10.44 -8.51 9.64
N SER A 241 10.09 -8.80 8.39
CA SER A 241 10.72 -8.17 7.23
C SER A 241 10.02 -6.88 6.85
N ARG A 242 10.80 -5.90 6.40
CA ARG A 242 10.26 -4.62 5.90
C ARG A 242 9.59 -4.76 4.54
N PHE A 243 10.12 -5.67 3.72
CA PHE A 243 9.60 -6.05 2.42
C PHE A 243 10.05 -7.46 2.05
N LEU A 244 9.51 -7.97 0.95
CA LEU A 244 9.81 -9.31 0.44
C LEU A 244 10.25 -9.23 -1.03
N VAL A 245 11.29 -9.97 -1.39
CA VAL A 245 11.64 -10.27 -2.78
C VAL A 245 11.21 -11.70 -3.08
N ALA A 246 10.34 -11.88 -4.06
CA ALA A 246 9.83 -13.18 -4.50
C ALA A 246 10.38 -13.51 -5.89
N ASP A 247 11.09 -14.63 -6.00
CA ASP A 247 11.53 -15.18 -7.28
C ASP A 247 10.69 -16.40 -7.68
N PHE A 248 10.00 -16.27 -8.81
CA PHE A 248 9.06 -17.28 -9.31
C PHE A 248 9.71 -18.27 -10.28
N THR A 249 11.04 -18.27 -10.42
CA THR A 249 11.76 -19.24 -11.25
C THR A 249 11.56 -20.64 -10.69
N HIS A 250 11.28 -21.58 -11.58
CA HIS A 250 11.10 -22.97 -11.22
C HIS A 250 11.76 -23.89 -12.23
N GLY A 251 12.05 -25.11 -11.79
CA GLY A 251 12.53 -26.17 -12.68
C GLY A 251 11.36 -26.92 -13.29
N ASP A 252 11.63 -28.11 -13.84
CA ASP A 252 10.64 -28.91 -14.56
C ASP A 252 9.48 -29.43 -13.69
N ASN A 253 9.63 -29.36 -12.37
CA ASN A 253 8.62 -29.80 -11.39
C ASN A 253 7.48 -28.77 -11.16
N GLY A 254 7.41 -27.72 -11.98
CA GLY A 254 6.32 -26.74 -11.99
C GLY A 254 6.42 -25.66 -10.91
N ALA A 255 5.35 -24.87 -10.81
CA ALA A 255 5.27 -23.69 -9.96
C ALA A 255 5.57 -24.00 -8.48
N ARG A 256 6.31 -23.10 -7.83
CA ARG A 256 6.80 -23.27 -6.45
C ARG A 256 5.77 -22.78 -5.44
N GLY A 257 4.80 -23.64 -5.09
CA GLY A 257 3.67 -23.28 -4.21
C GLY A 257 4.05 -22.53 -2.92
N GLY A 258 5.20 -22.84 -2.32
CA GLY A 258 5.74 -22.09 -1.18
C GLY A 258 5.97 -20.60 -1.47
N VAL A 259 6.62 -20.26 -2.58
CA VAL A 259 6.88 -18.86 -2.97
C VAL A 259 5.57 -18.09 -3.20
N TYR A 260 4.57 -18.72 -3.81
CA TYR A 260 3.24 -18.10 -3.99
C TYR A 260 2.55 -17.86 -2.65
N TYR A 261 2.62 -18.83 -1.74
CA TYR A 261 2.06 -18.70 -0.40
C TYR A 261 2.75 -17.59 0.40
N GLU A 262 4.09 -17.52 0.37
CA GLU A 262 4.88 -16.50 1.05
C GLU A 262 4.60 -15.09 0.50
N ALA A 263 4.56 -14.94 -0.83
CA ALA A 263 4.20 -13.67 -1.48
C ALA A 263 2.76 -13.25 -1.17
N GLY A 264 1.81 -14.19 -1.21
CA GLY A 264 0.42 -13.95 -0.85
C GLY A 264 0.24 -13.58 0.64
N PHE A 265 0.99 -14.23 1.53
CA PHE A 265 0.99 -13.91 2.95
C PHE A 265 1.58 -12.52 3.22
N ALA A 266 2.69 -12.17 2.57
CA ALA A 266 3.26 -10.83 2.64
C ALA A 266 2.27 -9.76 2.14
N HIS A 267 1.56 -10.02 1.05
CA HIS A 267 0.46 -9.15 0.61
C HIS A 267 -0.65 -9.01 1.66
N GLY A 268 -1.06 -10.12 2.28
CA GLY A 268 -2.04 -10.09 3.37
C GLY A 268 -1.60 -9.25 4.58
N LEU A 269 -0.29 -9.10 4.79
CA LEU A 269 0.31 -8.24 5.82
C LEU A 269 0.61 -6.81 5.33
N ASN A 270 0.19 -6.45 4.12
CA ASN A 270 0.52 -5.19 3.46
C ASN A 270 2.04 -4.94 3.35
N LEU A 271 2.86 -5.99 3.29
CA LEU A 271 4.28 -5.87 3.02
C LEU A 271 4.50 -5.66 1.51
N PRO A 272 5.36 -4.71 1.10
CA PRO A 272 5.75 -4.58 -0.29
C PRO A 272 6.40 -5.87 -0.79
N VAL A 273 5.98 -6.34 -1.97
CA VAL A 273 6.53 -7.52 -2.63
C VAL A 273 7.13 -7.11 -3.96
N ILE A 274 8.42 -7.42 -4.16
CA ILE A 274 9.13 -7.20 -5.41
C ILE A 274 9.26 -8.54 -6.12
N PHE A 275 8.74 -8.61 -7.33
CA PHE A 275 8.65 -9.83 -8.11
C PHE A 275 9.86 -9.96 -9.03
N SER A 276 10.41 -11.17 -9.15
CA SER A 276 11.48 -11.50 -10.08
C SER A 276 11.26 -12.89 -10.67
N CYS A 277 11.80 -13.12 -11.87
CA CYS A 277 11.76 -14.43 -12.53
C CYS A 277 12.85 -14.50 -13.60
N ARG A 278 13.32 -15.71 -13.90
CA ARG A 278 14.20 -15.95 -15.05
C ARG A 278 13.46 -15.73 -16.35
N GLU A 279 14.06 -15.01 -17.29
CA GLU A 279 13.36 -14.54 -18.50
C GLU A 279 12.73 -15.69 -19.31
N ASP A 280 13.41 -16.82 -19.44
CA ASP A 280 12.94 -18.02 -20.17
C ASP A 280 11.72 -18.71 -19.52
N MET A 281 11.31 -18.28 -18.33
CA MET A 281 10.19 -18.84 -17.57
C MET A 281 8.98 -17.91 -17.49
N PHE A 282 9.02 -16.72 -18.10
CA PHE A 282 7.91 -15.75 -18.03
C PHE A 282 6.60 -16.31 -18.58
N ASP A 283 6.65 -17.08 -19.69
CA ASP A 283 5.47 -17.71 -20.29
C ASP A 283 4.88 -18.83 -19.42
N LYS A 284 5.61 -19.27 -18.39
CA LYS A 284 5.19 -20.32 -17.44
C LYS A 284 4.74 -19.74 -16.09
N LEU A 285 4.75 -18.42 -15.91
CA LEU A 285 4.25 -17.78 -14.70
C LEU A 285 2.76 -18.09 -14.52
N HIS A 286 2.38 -18.39 -13.27
CA HIS A 286 0.99 -18.68 -12.95
C HIS A 286 0.10 -17.44 -13.11
N PHE A 287 -1.18 -17.65 -13.39
CA PHE A 287 -2.11 -16.55 -13.66
C PHE A 287 -2.24 -15.57 -12.48
N ASP A 288 -2.08 -16.04 -11.25
CA ASP A 288 -2.18 -15.23 -10.03
C ASP A 288 -1.11 -14.15 -9.93
N THR A 289 0.08 -14.38 -10.51
CA THR A 289 1.21 -13.45 -10.39
C THR A 289 1.60 -12.78 -11.69
N ARG A 290 1.28 -13.36 -12.86
CA ARG A 290 1.70 -12.84 -14.18
C ARG A 290 1.35 -11.37 -14.47
N GLN A 291 0.40 -10.78 -13.74
CA GLN A 291 0.02 -9.38 -13.89
C GLN A 291 0.95 -8.41 -13.15
N TYR A 292 1.72 -8.90 -12.17
CA TYR A 292 2.71 -8.07 -11.48
C TYR A 292 3.96 -7.88 -12.32
N ASN A 293 4.62 -6.73 -12.14
CA ASN A 293 5.87 -6.41 -12.82
C ASN A 293 7.00 -7.27 -12.25
N HIS A 294 7.36 -8.34 -12.97
CA HIS A 294 8.50 -9.18 -12.65
C HIS A 294 9.77 -8.58 -13.23
N ILE A 295 10.79 -8.40 -12.40
CA ILE A 295 12.13 -8.09 -12.87
C ILE A 295 12.71 -9.36 -13.50
N ALA A 296 12.94 -9.32 -14.82
CA ALA A 296 13.54 -10.41 -15.57
C ALA A 296 15.04 -10.53 -15.25
N TRP A 297 15.54 -11.76 -15.19
CA TRP A 297 16.97 -12.03 -15.08
C TRP A 297 17.44 -13.17 -16.00
N LYS A 298 18.74 -13.15 -16.30
CA LYS A 298 19.47 -14.14 -17.11
C LYS A 298 20.77 -14.49 -16.44
N ASN A 299 21.23 -15.73 -16.58
CA ASN A 299 22.52 -16.15 -16.04
C ASN A 299 23.68 -15.33 -16.60
N GLU A 300 23.58 -14.91 -17.87
CA GLU A 300 24.62 -14.17 -18.58
C GLU A 300 24.70 -12.70 -18.17
N ASN A 301 23.71 -12.18 -17.43
CA ASN A 301 23.62 -10.75 -17.12
C ASN A 301 22.99 -10.47 -15.74
N LEU A 302 23.54 -11.09 -14.71
CA LEU A 302 23.10 -10.87 -13.33
C LEU A 302 23.46 -9.47 -12.79
N ASP A 303 24.46 -8.80 -13.36
CA ASP A 303 24.81 -7.42 -13.00
C ASP A 303 23.69 -6.43 -13.33
N GLU A 304 23.06 -6.57 -14.50
CA GLU A 304 21.89 -5.77 -14.88
C GLU A 304 20.69 -6.09 -13.97
N PHE A 305 20.45 -7.38 -13.70
CA PHE A 305 19.41 -7.79 -12.77
C PHE A 305 19.62 -7.17 -11.38
N ARG A 306 20.83 -7.26 -10.82
CA ARG A 306 21.19 -6.64 -9.55
C ARG A 306 20.87 -5.15 -9.55
N LYS A 307 21.32 -4.42 -10.57
CA LYS A 307 21.07 -2.97 -10.71
C LYS A 307 19.58 -2.65 -10.77
N ASN A 308 18.82 -3.39 -11.56
CA ASN A 308 17.38 -3.18 -11.72
C ASN A 308 16.62 -3.49 -10.42
N LEU A 309 17.02 -4.54 -9.71
CA LEU A 309 16.46 -4.90 -8.41
C LEU A 309 16.80 -3.86 -7.34
N THR A 310 18.06 -3.40 -7.23
CA THR A 310 18.44 -2.31 -6.31
C THR A 310 17.61 -1.05 -6.57
N ASN A 311 17.53 -0.61 -7.82
CA ASN A 311 16.73 0.56 -8.19
C ASN A 311 15.25 0.40 -7.81
N ARG A 312 14.70 -0.82 -7.97
CA ARG A 312 13.32 -1.10 -7.58
C ARG A 312 13.13 -1.05 -6.07
N ILE A 313 14.07 -1.59 -5.30
CA ILE A 313 14.05 -1.56 -3.84
C ILE A 313 14.11 -0.11 -3.37
N GLU A 314 15.07 0.67 -3.86
CA GLU A 314 15.23 2.08 -3.47
C GLU A 314 14.00 2.92 -3.85
N ALA A 315 13.39 2.66 -5.02
CA ALA A 315 12.20 3.38 -5.46
C ALA A 315 10.94 3.04 -4.65
N LEU A 316 10.76 1.78 -4.24
CA LEU A 316 9.54 1.34 -3.54
C LEU A 316 9.64 1.45 -2.01
N ILE A 317 10.83 1.20 -1.46
CA ILE A 317 11.04 1.07 -0.01
C ILE A 317 11.78 2.29 0.55
N GLY A 318 12.57 2.97 -0.28
CA GLY A 318 13.53 3.99 0.13
C GLY A 318 14.92 3.39 0.42
N GLU A 319 15.86 4.25 0.80
CA GLU A 319 17.14 3.80 1.35
C GLU A 319 16.96 3.34 2.80
N SER A 320 17.70 2.30 3.20
CA SER A 320 17.70 1.86 4.59
C SER A 320 18.20 2.96 5.54
N PRO A 321 17.63 3.09 6.76
CA PRO A 321 18.10 4.03 7.78
C PRO A 321 19.59 3.87 8.14
N ASN A 322 20.19 2.72 7.82
CA ASN A 322 21.58 2.38 8.17
C ASN A 322 22.58 2.56 7.03
N LYS A 323 22.17 3.08 5.86
CA LYS A 323 23.06 3.28 4.70
C LYS A 323 24.11 4.34 5.04
N GLY A 324 25.32 3.89 5.41
CA GLY A 324 26.46 4.75 5.82
C GLY A 324 27.14 4.36 7.13
N GLN A 325 26.57 3.46 7.93
CA GLN A 325 27.27 2.84 9.05
C GLN A 325 28.09 1.65 8.53
N THR A 326 29.25 1.94 7.96
CA THR A 326 30.23 0.89 7.64
C THR A 326 30.70 0.27 8.95
N THR A 327 30.36 -0.99 9.18
CA THR A 327 30.94 -1.81 10.25
C THR A 327 32.45 -1.88 10.04
N THR A 328 33.20 -1.16 10.86
CA THR A 328 34.62 -1.44 11.15
C THR A 328 34.80 -2.79 11.81
#